data_AF-A0A514YRK9-F1
#
_entry.id   AF-A0A514YRK9-F1
#
_cell.length_a   1.000
_cell.length_b   1.000
_cell.length_c   1.000
_cell.angle_alpha   90.00
_cell.angle_beta   90.00
_cell.angle_gamma   90.00
#
_symmetry.space_group_name_H-M   'P 1'
#
loop_
_entity.id
_entity.type
_entity.pdbx_description
1 polymer ?
#
loop_
_entity_poly.entity_id
_entity_poly.type
_entity_poly.pdbx_seq_one_letter_code
_entity_poly.pdbx_strand_id
1 'polypeptide(L)'
;MSDDQRADIQFALGGVKKFGLLDFVAAWYLKAARYAKPETPCAFVSTNSITQGEQAGVLWPVMLDIRIHIHFAHRTFQWRNEAKGVAAVHCIIIGFSQSEPSKRVIYDYLDIRGEPQVLVASNINPYLVDVADVVLQNRTKPLCAVPKIGIGNKPIDGGHYLFTTEEMEDFIKRASS
;
A
#
# COMPACT_ATOMS: atom_id res chain seq x y z
N MET A 1 11.79 -7.32 5.28
CA MET A 1 11.43 -7.06 6.69
C MET A 1 12.24 -7.99 7.55
N SER A 2 13.02 -7.46 8.49
CA SER A 2 13.78 -8.31 9.43
C SER A 2 12.84 -8.96 10.46
N ASP A 3 13.33 -9.95 11.19
CA ASP A 3 12.55 -10.60 12.25
C ASP A 3 12.20 -9.62 13.38
N ASP A 4 13.11 -8.71 13.73
CA ASP A 4 12.87 -7.64 14.71
C ASP A 4 11.73 -6.71 14.27
N GLN A 5 11.74 -6.29 13.00
CA GLN A 5 10.65 -5.48 12.43
C GLN A 5 9.31 -6.21 12.48
N ARG A 6 9.30 -7.53 12.30
CA ARG A 6 8.08 -8.33 12.40
C ARG A 6 7.53 -8.36 13.82
N ALA A 7 8.40 -8.52 14.82
CA ALA A 7 8.01 -8.51 16.22
C ALA A 7 7.45 -7.13 16.63
N ASP A 8 8.11 -6.04 16.21
CA ASP A 8 7.65 -4.67 16.47
C ASP A 8 6.27 -4.39 15.84
N ILE A 9 6.07 -4.80 14.59
CA ILE A 9 4.78 -4.69 13.91
C ILE A 9 3.71 -5.50 14.66
N GLN A 10 4.00 -6.73 15.08
CA GLN A 10 3.03 -7.56 15.80
C GLN A 10 2.61 -6.89 17.13
N PHE A 11 3.58 -6.34 17.86
CA PHE A 11 3.32 -5.59 19.08
C PHE A 11 2.47 -4.35 18.83
N ALA A 12 2.81 -3.53 17.82
CA ALA A 12 2.09 -2.31 17.49
C ALA A 12 0.68 -2.58 16.95
N LEU A 13 0.51 -3.67 16.19
CA LEU A 13 -0.73 -3.97 15.48
C LEU A 13 -1.72 -4.81 16.28
N GLY A 14 -1.32 -5.44 17.39
CA GLY A 14 -2.20 -5.97 18.45
C GLY A 14 -3.54 -6.56 17.97
N GLY A 15 -3.50 -7.75 17.38
CA GLY A 15 -4.70 -8.51 16.98
C GLY A 15 -5.21 -8.28 15.56
N VAL A 16 -4.59 -7.40 14.76
CA VAL A 16 -4.91 -7.22 13.33
C VAL A 16 -4.65 -8.53 12.58
N LYS A 17 -5.69 -9.09 11.95
CA LYS A 17 -5.55 -10.28 11.10
C LYS A 17 -4.71 -9.95 9.88
N LYS A 18 -3.85 -10.88 9.47
CA LYS A 18 -2.96 -10.74 8.29
C LYS A 18 -2.01 -9.52 8.35
N PHE A 19 -1.63 -9.09 9.55
CA PHE A 19 -0.71 -7.96 9.74
C PHE A 19 0.64 -8.13 9.01
N GLY A 20 1.09 -9.36 8.76
CA GLY A 20 2.33 -9.63 8.03
C GLY A 20 2.35 -9.19 6.57
N LEU A 21 1.20 -8.76 6.02
CA LEU A 21 1.08 -8.17 4.68
C LEU A 21 1.30 -6.65 4.69
N LEU A 22 1.20 -6.01 5.85
CA LEU A 22 1.30 -4.57 5.97
C LEU A 22 2.76 -4.11 5.91
N ASP A 23 3.00 -3.02 5.19
CA ASP A 23 4.28 -2.31 5.26
C ASP A 23 4.52 -1.79 6.67
N PHE A 24 5.80 -1.68 7.04
CA PHE A 24 6.22 -1.22 8.37
C PHE A 24 5.61 0.14 8.76
N VAL A 25 5.39 1.03 7.78
CA VAL A 25 4.79 2.35 8.00
C VAL A 25 3.34 2.27 8.52
N ALA A 26 2.60 1.20 8.21
CA ALA A 26 1.22 1.02 8.68
C ALA A 26 1.13 0.89 10.21
N ALA A 27 2.18 0.38 10.87
CA ALA A 27 2.24 0.30 12.33
C ALA A 27 2.16 1.69 12.98
N TRP A 28 2.74 2.72 12.35
CA TRP A 28 2.69 4.09 12.87
C TRP A 28 1.31 4.72 12.75
N TYR A 29 0.55 4.42 11.70
CA TYR A 29 -0.84 4.87 11.59
C TYR A 29 -1.68 4.36 12.74
N LEU A 30 -1.64 3.05 12.98
CA LEU A 30 -2.46 2.46 14.03
C LEU A 30 -2.00 2.89 15.44
N LYS A 31 -0.68 2.98 15.64
CA LYS A 31 -0.12 3.48 16.90
C LYS A 31 -0.54 4.92 17.16
N ALA A 32 -0.44 5.81 16.17
CA ALA A 32 -0.88 7.19 16.28
C ALA A 32 -2.39 7.28 16.56
N ALA A 33 -3.20 6.53 15.80
CA ALA A 33 -4.66 6.51 15.96
C ALA A 33 -5.12 6.02 17.35
N ARG A 34 -4.39 5.08 17.96
CA ARG A 34 -4.67 4.56 19.31
C ARG A 34 -4.11 5.45 20.43
N TYR A 35 -3.02 6.15 20.17
CA TYR A 35 -2.31 6.96 21.17
C TYR A 35 -2.84 8.39 21.26
N ALA A 36 -3.16 8.99 20.10
CA ALA A 36 -3.60 10.37 20.00
C ALA A 36 -4.99 10.55 20.60
N LYS A 37 -5.26 11.75 21.15
CA LYS A 37 -6.63 12.12 21.53
C LYS A 37 -7.48 12.27 20.25
N PRO A 38 -8.81 12.08 20.32
CA PRO A 38 -9.66 12.09 19.13
C PRO A 38 -9.49 13.33 18.23
N GLU A 39 -9.35 14.49 18.87
CA GLU A 39 -9.17 15.81 18.27
C GLU A 39 -7.73 16.14 17.84
N THR A 40 -6.76 15.25 18.08
CA THR A 40 -5.35 15.49 17.71
C THR A 40 -5.13 15.11 16.25
N PRO A 41 -4.84 16.08 15.36
CA PRO A 41 -4.53 15.79 13.97
C PRO A 41 -3.15 15.13 13.86
N CYS A 42 -3.07 14.09 13.04
CA CYS A 42 -1.84 13.41 12.66
C CYS A 42 -1.65 13.50 11.14
N ALA A 43 -0.41 13.54 10.67
CA ALA A 43 -0.12 13.42 9.25
C ALA A 43 1.17 12.63 9.02
N PHE A 44 1.14 11.68 8.08
CA PHE A 44 2.31 10.88 7.74
C PHE A 44 2.56 10.86 6.23
N VAL A 45 3.84 10.91 5.87
CA VAL A 45 4.34 10.51 4.55
C VAL A 45 4.46 8.99 4.55
N SER A 46 4.03 8.34 3.47
CA SER A 46 4.05 6.87 3.39
C SER A 46 4.19 6.40 1.95
N THR A 47 4.59 5.14 1.77
CA THR A 47 4.49 4.48 0.46
C THR A 47 3.02 4.40 0.04
N ASN A 48 2.73 4.55 -1.25
CA ASN A 48 1.35 4.53 -1.76
C ASN A 48 0.66 3.16 -1.62
N SER A 49 1.42 2.10 -1.38
CA SER A 49 0.97 0.73 -1.15
C SER A 49 -0.07 0.61 -0.03
N ILE A 50 0.01 1.42 1.05
CA ILE A 50 -0.97 1.35 2.16
C ILE A 50 -2.39 1.80 1.77
N THR A 51 -2.54 2.42 0.60
CA THR A 51 -3.82 2.83 0.01
C THR A 51 -4.17 2.05 -1.26
N GLN A 52 -3.46 0.94 -1.52
CA GLN A 52 -3.62 0.13 -2.73
C GLN A 52 -3.65 -1.37 -2.42
N GLY A 53 -4.29 -2.13 -3.31
CA GLY A 53 -4.25 -3.59 -3.29
C GLY A 53 -4.62 -4.22 -1.95
N GLU A 54 -3.87 -5.26 -1.56
CA GLU A 54 -4.17 -6.05 -0.38
C GLU A 54 -3.90 -5.31 0.94
N GLN A 55 -2.92 -4.41 0.99
CA GLN A 55 -2.60 -3.67 2.22
C GLN A 55 -3.75 -2.76 2.66
N ALA A 56 -4.38 -2.07 1.70
CA ALA A 56 -5.53 -1.24 2.00
C ALA A 56 -6.69 -2.07 2.59
N GLY A 57 -6.86 -3.30 2.09
CA GLY A 57 -7.84 -4.27 2.58
C GLY A 57 -7.61 -4.73 4.02
N VAL A 58 -6.38 -4.61 4.54
CA VAL A 58 -6.01 -5.03 5.91
C VAL A 58 -5.96 -3.85 6.89
N LEU A 59 -5.35 -2.73 6.50
CA LEU A 59 -5.14 -1.57 7.38
C LEU A 59 -6.45 -0.82 7.65
N TRP A 60 -7.13 -0.39 6.60
CA TRP A 60 -8.21 0.57 6.70
C TRP A 60 -9.48 0.09 7.40
N PRO A 61 -9.90 -1.19 7.31
CA PRO A 61 -11.02 -1.65 8.12
C PRO A 61 -10.81 -1.39 9.61
N VAL A 62 -9.58 -1.55 10.08
CA VAL A 62 -9.22 -1.34 11.49
C VAL A 62 -9.16 0.14 11.83
N MET A 63 -8.61 0.97 10.93
CA MET A 63 -8.59 2.43 11.10
C MET A 63 -10.00 3.03 11.14
N LEU A 64 -10.89 2.57 10.26
CA LEU A 64 -12.29 3.01 10.21
C LEU A 64 -13.08 2.53 11.44
N ASP A 65 -12.82 1.31 11.94
CA ASP A 65 -13.46 0.78 13.16
C ASP A 65 -13.17 1.64 14.40
N ILE A 66 -11.96 2.21 14.49
CA ILE A 66 -11.59 3.18 15.54
C ILE A 66 -11.94 4.63 15.17
N ARG A 67 -12.83 4.83 14.20
CA ARG A 67 -13.37 6.12 13.75
C ARG A 67 -12.34 7.12 13.24
N ILE A 68 -11.30 6.64 12.55
CA ILE A 68 -10.37 7.54 11.88
C ILE A 68 -11.01 8.10 10.61
N HIS A 69 -10.96 9.42 10.49
CA HIS A 69 -11.35 10.17 9.31
C HIS A 69 -10.10 10.73 8.62
N ILE A 70 -10.06 10.66 7.29
CA ILE A 70 -9.02 11.32 6.50
C ILE A 70 -9.45 12.78 6.26
N HIS A 71 -8.64 13.72 6.72
CA HIS A 71 -8.87 15.17 6.63
C HIS A 71 -8.33 15.73 5.33
N PHE A 72 -7.13 15.29 4.94
CA PHE A 72 -6.56 15.62 3.64
C PHE A 72 -5.66 14.50 3.17
N ALA A 73 -5.42 14.45 1.87
CA ALA A 73 -4.46 13.51 1.30
C ALA A 73 -3.71 14.09 0.11
N HIS A 74 -2.40 13.87 0.07
CA HIS A 74 -1.64 13.89 -1.18
C HIS A 74 -1.70 12.51 -1.80
N ARG A 75 -2.19 12.46 -3.04
CA ARG A 75 -2.14 11.25 -3.87
C ARG A 75 -0.71 10.99 -4.34
N THR A 76 -0.55 9.90 -5.07
CA THR A 76 0.77 9.41 -5.49
C THR A 76 1.60 10.50 -6.17
N PHE A 77 2.76 10.80 -5.59
CA PHE A 77 3.82 11.61 -6.18
C PHE A 77 5.16 10.88 -6.06
N GLN A 78 6.13 11.26 -6.88
CA GLN A 78 7.48 10.69 -6.84
C GLN A 78 8.29 11.40 -5.74
N TRP A 79 8.78 10.63 -4.77
CA TRP A 79 9.65 11.15 -3.73
C TRP A 79 10.95 11.70 -4.33
N ARG A 80 11.38 12.86 -3.85
CA ARG A 80 12.66 13.48 -4.20
C ARG A 80 13.30 14.09 -2.96
N ASN A 81 14.62 13.95 -2.86
CA ASN A 81 15.44 14.69 -1.90
C ASN A 81 16.74 15.15 -2.59
N GLU A 82 17.48 16.05 -1.94
CA GLU A 82 18.72 16.63 -2.47
C GLU A 82 19.97 15.73 -2.30
N ALA A 83 19.77 14.48 -1.88
CA ALA A 83 20.86 13.54 -1.62
C ALA A 83 21.27 12.76 -2.88
N LYS A 84 22.53 12.31 -2.93
CA LYS A 84 22.99 11.36 -3.96
C LYS A 84 22.31 10.00 -3.75
N GLY A 85 21.76 9.41 -4.81
CA GLY A 85 21.11 8.10 -4.76
C GLY A 85 19.67 8.14 -4.26
N VAL A 86 18.88 9.13 -4.70
CA VAL A 86 17.46 9.29 -4.35
C VAL A 86 16.70 7.98 -4.60
N ALA A 87 16.04 7.47 -3.56
CA ALA A 87 15.20 6.29 -3.67
C ALA A 87 14.05 6.56 -4.66
N ALA A 88 13.90 5.69 -5.67
CA ALA A 88 12.83 5.78 -6.66
C ALA A 88 11.52 5.23 -6.10
N VAL A 89 10.94 5.94 -5.12
CA VAL A 89 9.73 5.52 -4.40
C VAL A 89 8.58 6.49 -4.67
N HIS A 90 7.38 5.94 -4.80
CA HIS A 90 6.14 6.70 -4.85
C HIS A 90 5.57 6.88 -3.44
N CYS A 91 5.27 8.11 -3.08
CA CYS A 91 4.74 8.47 -1.77
C CYS A 91 3.33 9.04 -1.87
N ILE A 92 2.66 9.00 -0.72
CA ILE A 92 1.41 9.68 -0.40
C ILE A 92 1.62 10.43 0.91
N ILE A 93 0.74 11.39 1.21
CA ILE A 93 0.64 12.02 2.53
C ILE A 93 -0.80 11.89 2.98
N ILE A 94 -1.04 11.45 4.19
CA ILE A 94 -2.39 11.32 4.74
C ILE A 94 -2.45 12.10 6.06
N GLY A 95 -3.31 13.10 6.11
CA GLY A 95 -3.72 13.76 7.34
C GLY A 95 -5.01 13.14 7.87
N PHE A 96 -5.04 12.78 9.15
CA PHE A 96 -6.15 12.06 9.76
C PHE A 96 -6.28 12.34 11.26
N SER A 97 -7.49 12.13 11.81
CA SER A 97 -7.78 12.12 13.25
C SER A 97 -9.07 11.34 13.50
N GLN A 98 -9.51 11.20 14.76
CA GLN A 98 -10.84 10.65 15.06
C GLN A 98 -11.95 11.72 15.07
N SER A 99 -11.58 13.00 14.96
CA SER A 99 -12.54 14.08 14.78
C SER A 99 -13.00 14.15 13.33
N GLU A 100 -14.29 14.44 13.14
CA GLU A 100 -14.86 14.69 11.82
C GLU A 100 -14.24 15.97 11.22
N PRO A 101 -13.69 15.94 10.00
CA PRO A 101 -13.13 17.12 9.37
C PRO A 101 -14.24 18.08 8.93
N SER A 102 -14.03 19.37 9.17
CA SER A 102 -14.92 20.43 8.66
C SER A 102 -14.80 20.64 7.14
N LYS A 103 -13.65 20.26 6.56
CA LYS A 103 -13.37 20.28 5.12
C LYS A 103 -12.40 19.17 4.78
N ARG A 104 -12.57 18.57 3.61
CA ARG A 104 -11.66 17.59 3.04
C ARG A 104 -10.99 18.10 1.78
N VAL A 105 -9.69 17.83 1.66
CA VAL A 105 -8.87 18.28 0.53
C VAL A 105 -8.02 17.15 0.00
N ILE A 106 -8.06 16.93 -1.31
CA ILE A 106 -7.16 16.04 -2.04
C ILE A 106 -6.18 16.89 -2.84
N TYR A 107 -4.89 16.63 -2.66
CA TYR A 107 -3.81 17.14 -3.49
C TYR A 107 -3.49 16.08 -4.54
N ASP A 108 -3.90 16.34 -5.78
CA ASP A 108 -3.80 15.41 -6.90
C ASP A 108 -2.66 15.83 -7.84
N TYR A 109 -1.99 14.88 -8.48
CA TYR A 109 -0.80 15.15 -9.28
C TYR A 109 -1.03 14.71 -10.72
N LEU A 110 -1.15 15.68 -11.64
CA LEU A 110 -1.20 15.40 -13.09
C LEU A 110 0.15 14.88 -13.59
N ASP A 111 1.22 15.50 -13.11
CA ASP A 111 2.58 14.97 -13.19
C ASP A 111 3.03 14.59 -11.78
N ILE A 112 3.38 13.32 -11.57
CA ILE A 112 3.87 12.81 -10.28
C ILE A 112 5.16 13.50 -9.80
N ARG A 113 5.85 14.26 -10.66
CA ARG A 113 7.04 15.06 -10.33
C ARG A 113 6.74 16.55 -10.16
N GLY A 114 5.52 16.98 -10.48
CA GLY A 114 5.11 18.38 -10.48
C GLY A 114 4.43 18.80 -9.18
N GLU A 115 3.86 20.01 -9.21
CA GLU A 115 3.05 20.55 -8.13
C GLU A 115 1.64 19.94 -8.13
N PRO A 116 1.03 19.74 -6.95
CA PRO A 116 -0.33 19.23 -6.87
C PRO A 116 -1.38 20.27 -7.26
N GLN A 117 -2.49 19.79 -7.81
CA GLN A 117 -3.75 20.52 -7.89
C GLN A 117 -4.59 20.23 -6.64
N VAL A 118 -5.29 21.26 -6.15
CA VAL A 118 -6.14 21.18 -4.96
C VAL A 118 -7.58 20.87 -5.36
N LEU A 119 -8.12 19.78 -4.83
CA LEU A 119 -9.49 19.34 -5.03
C LEU A 119 -10.23 19.34 -3.68
N VAL A 120 -11.39 20.00 -3.62
CA VAL A 120 -12.29 19.89 -2.47
C VAL A 120 -13.09 18.60 -2.63
N ALA A 121 -13.13 17.79 -1.58
CA ALA A 121 -13.78 16.48 -1.60
C ALA A 121 -14.93 16.41 -0.59
N SER A 122 -15.94 15.59 -0.89
CA SER A 122 -17.02 15.29 0.05
C SER A 122 -16.59 14.24 1.09
N ASN A 123 -15.81 13.24 0.64
CA ASN A 123 -15.15 12.25 1.47
C ASN A 123 -13.72 12.01 0.95
N ILE A 124 -12.85 11.42 1.78
CA ILE A 124 -11.59 10.85 1.31
C ILE A 124 -11.53 9.44 1.85
N ASN A 125 -11.76 8.47 0.97
CA ASN A 125 -11.83 7.09 1.38
C ASN A 125 -10.42 6.47 1.55
N PRO A 126 -10.32 5.21 2.02
CA PRO A 126 -9.07 4.44 2.14
C PRO A 126 -8.16 4.38 0.90
N TYR A 127 -8.69 4.64 -0.28
CA TYR A 127 -7.98 4.64 -1.57
C TYR A 127 -7.71 6.07 -2.08
N LEU A 128 -7.90 7.08 -1.21
CA LEU A 128 -7.69 8.50 -1.47
C LEU A 128 -8.58 9.06 -2.60
N VAL A 129 -9.79 8.52 -2.73
CA VAL A 129 -10.79 8.97 -3.72
C VAL A 129 -12.04 9.51 -3.05
N ASP A 130 -12.70 10.46 -3.73
CA ASP A 130 -13.92 11.13 -3.24
C ASP A 130 -15.16 10.29 -3.51
N VAL A 131 -15.28 9.20 -2.76
CA VAL A 131 -16.43 8.29 -2.74
C VAL A 131 -16.62 7.73 -1.32
N ALA A 132 -17.64 6.91 -1.10
CA ALA A 132 -17.90 6.28 0.20
C ALA A 132 -16.75 5.36 0.68
N ASP A 133 -16.72 5.13 1.99
CA ASP A 133 -15.75 4.25 2.67
C ASP A 133 -16.07 2.77 2.45
N VAL A 134 -15.77 2.30 1.24
CA VAL A 134 -15.87 0.89 0.87
C VAL A 134 -14.48 0.31 0.75
N VAL A 135 -14.15 -0.67 1.60
CA VAL A 135 -12.87 -1.40 1.55
C VAL A 135 -13.05 -2.74 0.84
N LEU A 136 -12.24 -2.98 -0.19
CA LEU A 136 -12.22 -4.24 -0.92
C LEU A 136 -11.43 -5.30 -0.16
N GLN A 137 -12.10 -6.42 0.14
CA GLN A 137 -11.50 -7.56 0.82
C GLN A 137 -10.98 -8.60 -0.18
N ASN A 138 -9.86 -9.26 0.15
CA ASN A 138 -9.32 -10.34 -0.66
C ASN A 138 -10.32 -11.52 -0.75
N ARG A 139 -10.52 -12.07 -1.94
CA ARG A 139 -11.40 -13.21 -2.23
C ARG A 139 -10.68 -14.25 -3.10
N THR A 140 -10.91 -15.52 -2.80
CA THR A 140 -10.42 -16.66 -3.58
C THR A 140 -11.40 -17.15 -4.65
N LYS A 141 -12.64 -16.63 -4.64
CA LYS A 141 -13.70 -16.98 -5.60
C LYS A 141 -14.28 -15.71 -6.25
N PRO A 142 -14.49 -15.70 -7.59
CA PRO A 142 -15.12 -14.59 -8.29
C PRO A 142 -16.52 -14.26 -7.74
N LEU A 143 -16.95 -13.01 -7.94
CA LEU A 143 -18.30 -12.54 -7.58
C LEU A 143 -19.36 -12.99 -8.58
N CYS A 144 -18.98 -13.11 -9.85
CA CYS A 144 -19.86 -13.47 -10.95
C CYS A 144 -19.43 -14.81 -11.58
N ALA A 145 -20.29 -15.35 -12.44
CA ALA A 145 -20.07 -16.60 -13.14
C ALA A 145 -19.01 -16.44 -14.24
N VAL A 146 -17.74 -16.45 -13.84
CA VAL A 146 -16.58 -16.40 -14.75
C VAL A 146 -15.60 -17.54 -14.44
N PRO A 147 -14.79 -17.97 -15.43
CA PRO A 147 -13.75 -18.98 -15.19
C PRO A 147 -12.80 -18.56 -14.08
N LYS A 148 -12.31 -19.53 -13.30
CA LYS A 148 -11.30 -19.27 -12.27
C LYS A 148 -9.99 -18.87 -12.94
N ILE A 149 -9.36 -17.82 -12.41
CA ILE A 149 -8.02 -17.44 -12.82
C ILE A 149 -7.00 -18.41 -12.21
N GLY A 150 -6.06 -18.89 -13.03
CA GLY A 150 -4.88 -19.62 -12.57
C GLY A 150 -3.73 -18.66 -12.29
N ILE A 151 -2.79 -19.08 -11.44
CA ILE A 151 -1.52 -18.38 -11.26
C ILE A 151 -0.51 -19.04 -12.20
N GLY A 152 0.31 -18.25 -12.89
CA GLY A 152 1.37 -18.76 -13.76
C GLY A 152 2.41 -19.60 -12.98
N ASN A 153 3.23 -20.35 -13.72
CA ASN A 153 4.32 -21.11 -13.11
C ASN A 153 5.39 -20.14 -12.56
N LYS A 154 5.71 -20.25 -11.27
CA LYS A 154 6.80 -19.51 -10.64
C LYS A 154 8.00 -20.44 -10.44
N PRO A 155 9.00 -20.45 -11.34
CA PRO A 155 10.21 -21.22 -11.11
C PRO A 155 10.95 -20.65 -9.89
N ILE A 156 11.34 -21.53 -8.96
CA ILE A 156 12.19 -21.22 -7.81
C ILE A 156 13.45 -22.06 -7.97
N ASP A 157 14.13 -21.86 -9.08
CA ASP A 157 15.20 -22.71 -9.60
C ASP A 157 16.52 -21.97 -9.77
N GLY A 158 16.63 -20.72 -9.31
CA GLY A 158 17.82 -19.90 -9.49
C GLY A 158 18.13 -19.53 -10.95
N GLY A 159 17.17 -19.70 -11.87
CA GLY A 159 17.35 -19.50 -13.31
C GLY A 159 17.85 -20.76 -14.04
N HIS A 160 18.00 -21.90 -13.38
CA HIS A 160 18.56 -23.11 -14.00
C HIS A 160 17.66 -23.76 -15.07
N TYR A 161 16.36 -23.49 -15.09
CA TYR A 161 15.41 -24.00 -16.10
C TYR A 161 14.91 -22.91 -17.04
N LEU A 162 15.59 -21.77 -17.06
CA LEU A 162 15.33 -20.68 -17.99
C LEU A 162 16.50 -20.60 -18.96
N PHE A 163 16.22 -20.76 -20.24
CA PHE A 163 17.20 -20.69 -21.30
C PHE A 163 16.81 -19.58 -22.27
N THR A 164 17.78 -18.80 -22.74
CA THR A 164 17.63 -18.14 -24.04
C THR A 164 17.65 -19.18 -25.15
N THR A 165 17.28 -18.78 -26.37
CA THR A 165 17.34 -19.68 -27.52
C THR A 165 18.77 -20.18 -27.75
N GLU A 166 19.79 -19.33 -27.62
CA GLU A 166 21.19 -19.75 -27.80
C GLU A 166 21.64 -20.74 -26.71
N GLU A 167 21.29 -20.47 -25.44
CA GLU A 167 21.64 -21.35 -24.31
C GLU A 167 21.00 -22.74 -24.45
N MET A 168 19.76 -22.79 -24.93
CA MET A 168 19.05 -24.05 -25.18
C MET A 168 19.74 -24.86 -26.28
N GLU A 169 20.11 -24.22 -27.40
CA GLU A 169 20.77 -24.90 -28.52
C GLU A 169 22.13 -25.48 -28.12
N ASP A 170 22.91 -24.72 -27.35
CA ASP A 170 24.22 -25.18 -26.86
C ASP A 170 24.07 -26.32 -25.83
N PHE A 171 23.05 -26.27 -24.97
CA PHE A 171 22.75 -27.34 -24.03
C PHE A 171 22.41 -28.66 -24.75
N ILE A 172 21.57 -28.61 -25.79
CA ILE A 172 21.18 -29.79 -26.57
C ILE A 172 22.38 -30.41 -27.29
N LYS A 173 23.28 -29.60 -27.86
CA LYS A 173 24.50 -30.10 -28.54
C LYS A 173 25.41 -30.88 -27.59
N ARG A 174 25.62 -30.37 -26.36
CA ARG A 174 26.44 -31.03 -25.33
C ARG A 174 25.83 -32.30 -24.76
N ALA A 175 24.50 -32.39 -24.75
CA ALA A 175 23.79 -33.58 -24.25
C ALA A 175 23.74 -34.73 -25.28
N SER A 176 24.07 -34.45 -26.55
CA SER A 176 24.02 -35.42 -27.66
C SER A 176 25.38 -36.06 -28.00
N SER A 177 26.44 -35.69 -27.26
CA SER A 177 27.81 -36.23 -27.36
C SER A 177 28.14 -37.12 -26.18
#